data_AF-A0A9D5EFA5-F1
#
_entry.id   AF-A0A9D5EFA5-F1
#
_cell.length_a   1.000
_cell.length_b   1.000
_cell.length_c   1.000
_cell.angle_alpha   90.00
_cell.angle_beta   90.00
_cell.angle_gamma   90.00
#
_symmetry.space_group_name_H-M   'P 1'
#
loop_
_entity.id
_entity.type
_entity.pdbx_description
1 polymer ?
#
loop_
_entity_poly.entity_id
_entity_poly.type
_entity_poly.pdbx_seq_one_letter_code
_entity_poly.pdbx_strand_id
1 'polypeptide(L)'
;MADLEAIAAALRRFGMVEAPGESALYARLALAAADDRDLLEVAAHRREGQPVANMLFGSVQYLLAKEPGNPLAGYYPTLGGNQSEGDPFPLFREYVLAHREQVVGIIASHMVQTNEVRRSAGLFPAFSEVWGRTGKPLGLIEIGPSAGLNLIYDRYAYDYGRGIAGDPGSLVLLRCESRGAEPPVALPMVTSRVGIDLNPLDVRDEEAMRWLRALVWPEHTDRLALLNAAIEVAHDDPPALLGGDVFELLPGLIRAADPASIVCVFATFVLNQFTEEMRGRLRALLLDASRETEICFVVMGYSEFVTMQPEAPFEGSLWLARLGRASRAATRLARFHHHGRWLDWGPEEFPLDW
;
A
#
# COMPACT_ATOMS: atom_id res chain seq x y z
N MET A 1 16.91 19.72 -16.43
CA MET A 1 17.89 18.66 -16.11
C MET A 1 17.70 18.31 -14.64
N ALA A 2 17.44 17.05 -14.32
CA ALA A 2 17.39 16.63 -12.93
C ALA A 2 18.77 16.84 -12.29
N ASP A 3 18.78 17.29 -11.04
CA ASP A 3 20.00 17.41 -10.27
C ASP A 3 20.53 15.99 -9.95
N LEU A 4 21.59 15.58 -10.64
CA LEU A 4 22.21 14.27 -10.44
C LEU A 4 22.76 14.11 -9.01
N GLU A 5 23.14 15.20 -8.34
CA GLU A 5 23.58 15.16 -6.94
C GLU A 5 22.42 14.80 -6.01
N ALA A 6 21.23 15.35 -6.26
CA ALA A 6 20.02 15.00 -5.51
C ALA A 6 19.62 13.52 -5.74
N ILE A 7 19.77 13.00 -6.95
CA ILE A 7 19.53 11.58 -7.27
C ILE A 7 20.52 10.68 -6.53
N ALA A 8 21.81 11.02 -6.58
CA ALA A 8 22.85 10.30 -5.86
C ALA A 8 22.60 10.32 -4.35
N ALA A 9 22.26 11.47 -3.77
CA ALA A 9 21.92 11.61 -2.36
C ALA A 9 20.70 10.74 -1.98
N ALA A 10 19.67 10.68 -2.82
CA ALA A 10 18.52 9.82 -2.61
C ALA A 10 18.89 8.33 -2.62
N LEU A 11 19.72 7.88 -3.56
CA LEU A 11 20.23 6.50 -3.60
C LEU A 11 21.09 6.17 -2.38
N ARG A 12 21.99 7.07 -1.95
CA ARG A 12 22.78 6.87 -0.73
C ARG A 12 21.89 6.76 0.49
N ARG A 13 20.92 7.67 0.66
CA ARG A 13 19.96 7.60 1.78
C ARG A 13 19.21 6.27 1.77
N PHE A 14 18.69 5.86 0.61
CA PHE A 14 18.00 4.59 0.48
C PHE A 14 18.90 3.41 0.90
N GLY A 15 20.13 3.35 0.39
CA GLY A 15 21.07 2.27 0.71
C GLY A 15 21.57 2.26 2.16
N MET A 16 21.61 3.41 2.85
CA MET A 16 22.09 3.52 4.24
C MET A 16 20.97 3.46 5.29
N VAL A 17 19.73 3.79 4.93
CA VAL A 17 18.64 4.02 5.89
C VAL A 17 17.43 3.14 5.61
N GLU A 18 17.00 3.02 4.36
CA GLU A 18 15.72 2.37 4.01
C GLU A 18 15.88 0.89 3.68
N ALA A 19 16.92 0.53 2.93
CA ALA A 19 17.19 -0.84 2.52
C ALA A 19 17.79 -1.74 3.61
N PRO A 20 18.68 -1.26 4.51
CA PRO A 20 19.27 -2.13 5.53
C PRO A 20 18.22 -2.82 6.42
N GLY A 21 18.37 -4.13 6.60
CA GLY A 21 17.41 -4.97 7.35
C GLY A 21 16.26 -5.52 6.52
N GLU A 22 15.94 -4.90 5.38
CA GLU A 22 14.83 -5.30 4.50
C GLU A 22 15.34 -5.86 3.15
N SER A 23 16.37 -5.27 2.54
CA SER A 23 17.01 -5.78 1.31
C SER A 23 18.51 -5.50 1.27
N ALA A 24 19.31 -6.56 1.42
CA ALA A 24 20.76 -6.48 1.33
C ALA A 24 21.23 -6.26 -0.12
N LEU A 25 20.52 -6.83 -1.10
CA LEU A 25 20.81 -6.60 -2.51
C LEU A 25 20.62 -5.13 -2.88
N TYR A 26 19.45 -4.56 -2.59
CA TYR A 26 19.18 -3.17 -2.96
C TYR A 26 20.02 -2.16 -2.17
N ALA A 27 20.40 -2.46 -0.93
CA ALA A 27 21.35 -1.63 -0.19
C ALA A 27 22.69 -1.51 -0.93
N ARG A 28 23.26 -2.64 -1.38
CA ARG A 28 24.53 -2.67 -2.13
C ARG A 28 24.41 -1.95 -3.47
N LEU A 29 23.37 -2.27 -4.24
CA LEU A 29 23.15 -1.66 -5.56
C LEU A 29 22.93 -0.15 -5.47
N ALA A 30 22.19 0.33 -4.47
CA ALA A 30 21.93 1.77 -4.30
C ALA A 30 23.20 2.55 -3.97
N LEU A 31 24.04 2.05 -3.07
CA LEU A 31 25.30 2.70 -2.73
C LEU A 31 26.23 2.79 -3.93
N ALA A 32 26.39 1.70 -4.69
CA ALA A 32 27.23 1.68 -5.87
C ALA A 32 26.67 2.54 -7.01
N ALA A 33 25.35 2.49 -7.25
CA ALA A 33 24.70 3.31 -8.28
C ALA A 33 24.73 4.81 -7.96
N ALA A 34 24.85 5.20 -6.69
CA ALA A 34 24.99 6.60 -6.31
C ALA A 34 26.31 7.24 -6.76
N ASP A 35 27.33 6.42 -7.04
CA ASP A 35 28.64 6.86 -7.51
C ASP A 35 28.81 6.63 -9.03
N ASP A 36 27.79 6.12 -9.73
CA ASP A 36 27.83 5.84 -11.17
C ASP A 36 27.02 6.85 -11.99
N ARG A 37 27.73 7.69 -12.75
CA ARG A 37 27.10 8.77 -13.53
C ARG A 37 26.10 8.25 -14.57
N ASP A 38 26.38 7.14 -15.25
CA ASP A 38 25.50 6.64 -16.31
C ASP A 38 24.16 6.17 -15.71
N LEU A 39 24.20 5.49 -14.55
CA LEU A 39 23.00 5.06 -13.84
C LEU A 39 22.20 6.24 -13.27
N LEU A 40 22.87 7.29 -12.78
CA LEU A 40 22.20 8.52 -12.35
C LEU A 40 21.47 9.21 -13.51
N GLU A 41 22.08 9.26 -14.70
CA GLU A 41 21.46 9.81 -15.91
C GLU A 41 20.26 8.97 -16.37
N VAL A 42 20.30 7.64 -16.21
CA VAL A 42 19.12 6.78 -16.44
C VAL A 42 18.01 7.12 -15.44
N ALA A 43 18.31 7.16 -14.15
CA ALA A 43 17.33 7.44 -13.10
C ALA A 43 16.76 8.89 -13.14
N ALA A 44 17.43 9.80 -13.84
CA ALA A 44 16.98 11.17 -14.06
C ALA A 44 15.73 11.29 -14.94
N HIS A 45 15.36 10.24 -15.68
CA HIS A 45 14.17 10.24 -16.55
C HIS A 45 12.85 10.02 -15.81
N ARG A 46 12.90 9.77 -14.48
CA ARG A 46 11.69 9.54 -13.69
C ARG A 46 10.83 10.80 -13.65
N ARG A 47 9.53 10.60 -13.47
CA ARG A 47 8.60 11.70 -13.17
C ARG A 47 8.89 12.30 -11.80
N GLU A 48 8.61 13.59 -11.66
CA GLU A 48 8.70 14.27 -10.36
C GLU A 48 7.84 13.55 -9.31
N GLY A 49 8.32 13.51 -8.07
CA GLY A 49 7.67 12.79 -6.97
C GLY A 49 7.89 11.27 -6.93
N GLN A 50 8.41 10.64 -7.99
CA GLN A 50 8.68 9.20 -7.99
C GLN A 50 9.98 8.85 -7.23
N PRO A 51 9.98 7.80 -6.37
CA PRO A 51 11.18 7.35 -5.65
C PRO A 51 12.26 6.83 -6.61
N VAL A 52 13.48 7.39 -6.49
CA VAL A 52 14.62 7.06 -7.37
C VAL A 52 14.95 5.57 -7.36
N ALA A 53 15.14 4.99 -6.18
CA ALA A 53 15.56 3.61 -6.00
C ALA A 53 14.51 2.63 -6.55
N ASN A 54 13.25 2.79 -6.15
CA ASN A 54 12.16 1.92 -6.59
C ASN A 54 11.95 1.97 -8.10
N MET A 55 12.04 3.15 -8.73
CA MET A 55 11.93 3.25 -10.19
C MET A 55 13.08 2.55 -10.90
N LEU A 56 14.32 2.77 -10.46
CA LEU A 56 15.49 2.14 -11.08
C LEU A 56 15.48 0.62 -10.90
N PHE A 57 15.33 0.13 -9.67
CA PHE A 57 15.40 -1.30 -9.39
C PHE A 57 14.16 -2.06 -9.86
N GLY A 58 12.97 -1.47 -9.71
CA GLY A 58 11.74 -2.04 -10.23
C GLY A 58 11.78 -2.20 -11.75
N SER A 59 12.38 -1.24 -12.48
CA SER A 59 12.54 -1.35 -13.94
C SER A 59 13.43 -2.52 -14.34
N VAL A 60 14.52 -2.73 -13.61
CA VAL A 60 15.42 -3.87 -13.84
C VAL A 60 14.74 -5.18 -13.50
N GLN A 61 14.09 -5.29 -12.34
CA GLN A 61 13.37 -6.50 -11.93
C GLN A 61 12.21 -6.82 -12.90
N TYR A 62 11.53 -5.80 -13.43
CA TYR A 62 10.46 -5.95 -14.43
C TYR A 62 10.94 -6.60 -15.72
N LEU A 63 12.12 -6.19 -16.21
CA LEU A 63 12.74 -6.78 -17.40
C LEU A 63 13.32 -8.16 -17.11
N LEU A 64 14.06 -8.33 -16.01
CA LEU A 64 14.64 -9.60 -15.59
C LEU A 64 13.59 -10.70 -15.37
N ALA A 65 12.37 -10.35 -14.97
CA ALA A 65 11.27 -11.30 -14.85
C ALA A 65 10.92 -12.00 -16.18
N LYS A 66 11.33 -11.45 -17.33
CA LYS A 66 11.20 -12.05 -18.66
C LYS A 66 12.44 -12.87 -19.08
N GLU A 67 13.51 -12.84 -18.28
CA GLU A 67 14.83 -13.42 -18.58
C GLU A 67 15.39 -14.24 -17.40
N PRO A 68 14.73 -15.34 -16.98
CA PRO A 68 15.15 -16.11 -15.81
C PRO A 68 16.56 -16.74 -15.93
N GLY A 69 17.10 -16.85 -17.14
CA GLY A 69 18.47 -17.36 -17.39
C GLY A 69 19.58 -16.30 -17.27
N ASN A 70 19.23 -15.03 -17.05
CA ASN A 70 20.22 -13.97 -16.91
C ASN A 70 21.01 -14.12 -15.59
N PRO A 71 22.36 -14.04 -15.58
CA PRO A 71 23.15 -14.15 -14.35
C PRO A 71 22.74 -13.17 -13.25
N LEU A 72 22.28 -11.97 -13.61
CA LEU A 72 21.80 -10.99 -12.64
C LEU A 72 20.55 -11.48 -11.91
N ALA A 73 19.64 -12.20 -12.57
CA ALA A 73 18.44 -12.77 -11.94
C ALA A 73 18.79 -13.78 -10.82
N GLY A 74 19.98 -14.39 -10.88
CA GLY A 74 20.50 -15.27 -9.82
C GLY A 74 20.59 -14.60 -8.45
N TYR A 75 20.73 -13.27 -8.40
CA TYR A 75 20.75 -12.50 -7.15
C TYR A 75 19.36 -12.13 -6.60
N TYR A 76 18.27 -12.39 -7.33
CA TYR A 76 16.92 -11.96 -6.97
C TYR A 76 16.08 -13.16 -6.49
N PRO A 77 15.86 -13.34 -5.18
CA PRO A 77 15.03 -14.45 -4.67
C PRO A 77 13.59 -14.42 -5.16
N THR A 78 13.00 -13.25 -5.37
CA THR A 78 11.68 -13.09 -6.02
C THR A 78 11.60 -13.64 -7.44
N LEU A 79 12.74 -13.83 -8.11
CA LEU A 79 12.85 -14.43 -9.44
C LEU A 79 13.38 -15.88 -9.39
N GLY A 80 13.49 -16.48 -8.20
CA GLY A 80 14.03 -17.82 -7.99
C GLY A 80 15.55 -17.89 -7.85
N GLY A 81 16.23 -16.75 -7.83
CA GLY A 81 17.67 -16.67 -7.58
C GLY A 81 18.04 -17.04 -6.12
N ASN A 82 19.21 -17.65 -5.94
CA ASN A 82 19.73 -18.02 -4.62
C ASN A 82 21.19 -17.57 -4.40
N GLN A 83 21.73 -16.76 -5.31
CA GLN A 83 23.10 -16.29 -5.24
C GLN A 83 23.24 -15.19 -4.18
N SER A 84 23.95 -15.50 -3.11
CA SER A 84 24.30 -14.56 -2.04
C SER A 84 25.74 -14.05 -2.13
N GLU A 85 26.60 -14.75 -2.87
CA GLU A 85 28.02 -14.45 -3.01
C GLU A 85 28.37 -13.61 -4.24
N GLY A 86 29.44 -12.84 -4.13
CA GLY A 86 29.94 -11.95 -5.18
C GLY A 86 29.29 -10.57 -5.18
N ASP A 87 29.81 -9.71 -6.05
CA ASP A 87 29.32 -8.36 -6.26
C ASP A 87 28.28 -8.34 -7.40
N PRO A 88 27.00 -8.04 -7.12
CA PRO A 88 25.97 -7.96 -8.16
C PRO A 88 26.10 -6.69 -9.02
N PHE A 89 26.84 -5.68 -8.57
CA PHE A 89 26.83 -4.37 -9.21
C PHE A 89 27.36 -4.36 -10.65
N PRO A 90 28.48 -5.03 -11.01
CA PRO A 90 28.94 -5.10 -12.39
C PRO A 90 27.87 -5.65 -13.35
N LEU A 91 27.19 -6.73 -12.96
CA LEU A 91 26.11 -7.34 -13.74
C LEU A 91 24.89 -6.41 -13.82
N PHE A 92 24.53 -5.76 -12.71
CA PHE A 92 23.45 -4.78 -12.67
C PHE A 92 23.71 -3.61 -13.62
N ARG A 93 24.90 -3.03 -13.54
CA ARG A 93 25.33 -1.91 -14.38
C ARG A 93 25.33 -2.30 -15.85
N GLU A 94 25.95 -3.42 -16.19
CA GLU A 94 25.97 -3.96 -17.56
C GLU A 94 24.54 -4.13 -18.09
N TYR A 95 23.65 -4.73 -17.29
CA TYR A 95 22.26 -4.95 -17.67
C TYR A 95 21.51 -3.64 -17.93
N VAL A 96 21.61 -2.67 -17.02
CA VAL A 96 20.94 -1.36 -17.19
C VAL A 96 21.42 -0.65 -18.46
N LEU A 97 22.72 -0.67 -18.74
CA LEU A 97 23.27 0.02 -19.90
C LEU A 97 22.96 -0.71 -21.22
N ALA A 98 22.97 -2.04 -21.21
CA ALA A 98 22.56 -2.85 -22.36
C ALA A 98 21.07 -2.65 -22.70
N HIS A 99 20.21 -2.43 -21.70
CA HIS A 99 18.77 -2.24 -21.86
C HIS A 99 18.33 -0.78 -21.63
N ARG A 100 19.22 0.19 -21.85
CA ARG A 100 19.04 1.59 -21.44
C ARG A 100 17.72 2.19 -21.92
N GLU A 101 17.37 1.98 -23.19
CA GLU A 101 16.14 2.53 -23.77
C GLU A 101 14.89 1.97 -23.10
N GLN A 102 14.86 0.67 -22.82
CA GLN A 102 13.74 0.01 -22.15
C GLN A 102 13.62 0.47 -20.68
N VAL A 103 14.74 0.54 -19.96
CA VAL A 103 14.76 1.01 -18.57
C VAL A 103 14.31 2.46 -18.49
N VAL A 104 14.82 3.34 -19.34
CA VAL A 104 14.38 4.75 -19.40
C VAL A 104 12.89 4.84 -19.75
N GLY A 105 12.42 4.04 -20.71
CA GLY A 105 11.00 3.96 -21.07
C GLY A 105 10.10 3.61 -19.90
N ILE A 106 10.48 2.59 -19.11
CA ILE A 106 9.73 2.18 -17.90
C ILE A 106 9.78 3.30 -16.85
N ILE A 107 10.96 3.82 -16.54
CA ILE A 107 11.17 4.89 -15.56
C ILE A 107 10.32 6.15 -15.88
N ALA A 108 10.17 6.49 -17.15
CA ALA A 108 9.41 7.67 -17.58
C ALA A 108 7.88 7.43 -17.63
N SER A 109 7.44 6.18 -17.79
CA SER A 109 6.04 5.83 -18.05
C SER A 109 5.29 5.27 -16.84
N HIS A 110 5.98 4.57 -15.94
CA HIS A 110 5.37 3.88 -14.81
C HIS A 110 5.37 4.73 -13.53
N MET A 111 4.60 4.29 -12.55
CA MET A 111 4.54 4.91 -11.22
C MET A 111 4.71 3.85 -10.14
N VAL A 112 5.41 4.20 -9.06
CA VAL A 112 5.51 3.35 -7.88
C VAL A 112 4.14 3.26 -7.22
N GLN A 113 3.61 2.05 -7.18
CA GLN A 113 2.37 1.71 -6.50
C GLN A 113 2.62 0.46 -5.68
N THR A 114 2.27 0.51 -4.39
CA THR A 114 2.47 -0.61 -3.47
C THR A 114 1.12 -1.10 -2.99
N ASN A 115 0.76 -2.34 -3.33
CA ASN A 115 -0.44 -2.97 -2.80
C ASN A 115 -0.07 -3.97 -1.69
N GLU A 116 0.09 -3.47 -0.46
CA GLU A 116 0.43 -4.31 0.70
C GLU A 116 -0.81 -5.05 1.23
N VAL A 117 -1.01 -6.29 0.78
CA VAL A 117 -2.15 -7.15 1.14
C VAL A 117 -2.24 -7.39 2.65
N ARG A 118 -1.10 -7.47 3.36
CA ARG A 118 -1.10 -7.70 4.82
C ARG A 118 -1.79 -6.59 5.61
N ARG A 119 -2.03 -5.41 5.01
CA ARG A 119 -2.81 -4.35 5.66
C ARG A 119 -4.24 -4.76 5.94
N SER A 120 -4.80 -5.69 5.17
CA SER A 120 -6.11 -6.27 5.48
C SER A 120 -6.17 -6.90 6.88
N ALA A 121 -5.05 -7.34 7.47
CA ALA A 121 -5.02 -7.86 8.84
C ALA A 121 -5.35 -6.81 9.92
N GLY A 122 -5.16 -5.52 9.63
CA GLY A 122 -5.67 -4.43 10.46
C GLY A 122 -7.07 -3.99 10.05
N LEU A 123 -7.36 -3.97 8.73
CA LEU A 123 -8.67 -3.54 8.22
C LEU A 123 -9.80 -4.47 8.65
N PHE A 124 -9.59 -5.78 8.67
CA PHE A 124 -10.61 -6.74 9.05
C PHE A 124 -11.20 -6.45 10.45
N PRO A 125 -10.39 -6.34 11.52
CA PRO A 125 -10.93 -6.00 12.83
C PRO A 125 -11.46 -4.56 12.91
N ALA A 126 -10.90 -3.61 12.14
CA ALA A 126 -11.48 -2.26 12.06
C ALA A 126 -12.91 -2.27 11.48
N PHE A 127 -13.14 -3.05 10.42
CA PHE A 127 -14.45 -3.20 9.80
C PHE A 127 -15.41 -4.01 10.67
N SER A 128 -14.91 -5.01 11.40
CA SER A 128 -15.68 -5.70 12.43
C SER A 128 -16.12 -4.75 13.55
N GLU A 129 -15.26 -3.82 13.97
CA GLU A 129 -15.58 -2.79 14.97
C GLU A 129 -16.61 -1.78 14.44
N VAL A 130 -16.46 -1.30 13.20
CA VAL A 130 -17.45 -0.44 12.55
C VAL A 130 -18.82 -1.11 12.51
N TRP A 131 -18.86 -2.40 12.14
CA TRP A 131 -20.10 -3.16 12.14
C TRP A 131 -20.66 -3.34 13.56
N GLY A 132 -19.84 -3.68 14.54
CA GLY A 132 -20.28 -3.79 15.94
C GLY A 132 -20.90 -2.50 16.49
N ARG A 133 -20.39 -1.33 16.09
CA ARG A 133 -20.91 -0.01 16.51
C ARG A 133 -22.16 0.44 15.77
N THR A 134 -22.36 0.01 14.53
CA THR A 134 -23.39 0.55 13.65
C THR A 134 -24.53 -0.43 13.36
N GLY A 135 -24.25 -1.74 13.41
CA GLY A 135 -25.16 -2.81 13.03
C GLY A 135 -25.50 -2.85 11.53
N LYS A 136 -24.83 -2.05 10.70
CA LYS A 136 -25.15 -1.90 9.26
C LYS A 136 -24.13 -2.62 8.37
N PRO A 137 -24.55 -3.19 7.22
CA PRO A 137 -23.63 -3.62 6.18
C PRO A 137 -22.70 -2.48 5.71
N LEU A 138 -21.53 -2.82 5.18
CA LEU A 138 -20.51 -1.85 4.78
C LEU A 138 -20.60 -1.52 3.28
N GLY A 139 -20.67 -0.23 2.95
CA GLY A 139 -20.34 0.29 1.62
C GLY A 139 -18.93 0.87 1.65
N LEU A 140 -17.98 0.18 1.01
CA LEU A 140 -16.55 0.50 1.10
C LEU A 140 -16.10 1.46 0.00
N ILE A 141 -15.35 2.49 0.39
CA ILE A 141 -14.68 3.41 -0.54
C ILE A 141 -13.19 3.52 -0.15
N GLU A 142 -12.28 2.94 -0.94
CA GLU A 142 -10.83 3.06 -0.71
C GLU A 142 -10.23 4.25 -1.47
N ILE A 143 -9.41 5.05 -0.80
CA ILE A 143 -8.58 6.08 -1.41
C ILE A 143 -7.18 5.49 -1.69
N GLY A 144 -6.72 5.60 -2.94
CA GLY A 144 -5.42 5.08 -3.39
C GLY A 144 -5.26 3.55 -3.35
N PRO A 145 -6.25 2.76 -3.81
CA PRO A 145 -6.24 1.30 -3.74
C PRO A 145 -5.18 0.62 -4.62
N SER A 146 -4.58 1.31 -5.59
CA SER A 146 -3.80 0.71 -6.68
C SER A 146 -4.61 -0.36 -7.44
N ALA A 147 -4.43 -1.65 -7.10
CA ALA A 147 -5.17 -2.77 -7.71
C ALA A 147 -6.40 -3.21 -6.88
N GLY A 148 -6.71 -2.52 -5.78
CA GLY A 148 -7.92 -2.81 -4.98
C GLY A 148 -7.83 -4.06 -4.12
N LEU A 149 -6.64 -4.63 -3.89
CA LEU A 149 -6.53 -5.89 -3.15
C LEU A 149 -6.92 -5.77 -1.67
N ASN A 150 -6.99 -4.55 -1.11
CA ASN A 150 -7.50 -4.34 0.26
C ASN A 150 -9.04 -4.16 0.30
N LEU A 151 -9.68 -3.79 -0.82
CA LEU A 151 -11.15 -3.74 -0.95
C LEU A 151 -11.81 -5.13 -0.90
N ILE A 152 -11.02 -6.20 -1.05
CA ILE A 152 -11.49 -7.59 -1.00
C ILE A 152 -11.06 -8.33 0.27
N TYR A 153 -10.80 -7.58 1.35
CA TYR A 153 -10.42 -8.13 2.66
C TYR A 153 -11.36 -9.25 3.15
N ASP A 154 -12.64 -9.18 2.80
CA ASP A 154 -13.68 -10.15 3.17
C ASP A 154 -13.52 -11.52 2.50
N ARG A 155 -12.60 -11.66 1.55
CA ARG A 155 -12.28 -12.90 0.81
C ARG A 155 -10.99 -13.56 1.26
N TYR A 156 -10.40 -13.10 2.36
CA TYR A 156 -9.14 -13.62 2.88
C TYR A 156 -9.33 -14.44 4.16
N ALA A 157 -8.35 -15.30 4.44
CA ALA A 157 -8.20 -15.98 5.71
C ALA A 157 -7.26 -15.18 6.63
N TYR A 158 -7.56 -15.19 7.92
CA TYR A 158 -6.79 -14.47 8.93
C TYR A 158 -6.43 -15.39 10.09
N ASP A 159 -5.19 -15.29 10.57
CA ASP A 159 -4.73 -16.01 11.75
C ASP A 159 -4.05 -15.04 12.72
N TYR A 160 -4.73 -14.81 13.84
CA TYR A 160 -4.28 -13.99 14.95
C TYR A 160 -3.71 -14.82 16.12
N GLY A 161 -3.45 -16.12 15.89
CA GLY A 161 -2.90 -17.06 16.89
C GLY A 161 -3.95 -17.82 17.70
N ARG A 162 -5.24 -17.72 17.35
CA ARG A 162 -6.37 -18.32 18.09
C ARG A 162 -7.30 -19.17 17.23
N GLY A 163 -6.96 -19.35 15.94
CA GLY A 163 -7.79 -20.00 14.94
C GLY A 163 -7.88 -19.18 13.66
N ILE A 164 -8.48 -19.78 12.63
CA ILE A 164 -8.69 -19.12 11.35
C ILE A 164 -10.01 -18.35 11.39
N ALA A 165 -9.95 -17.06 11.06
CA ALA A 165 -11.11 -16.20 10.82
C ALA A 165 -11.19 -15.81 9.33
N GLY A 166 -12.32 -15.23 8.90
CA GLY A 166 -12.56 -14.90 7.49
C GLY A 166 -12.95 -16.14 6.68
N ASP A 167 -12.50 -16.20 5.42
CA ASP A 167 -12.73 -17.34 4.53
C ASP A 167 -11.62 -18.39 4.67
N PRO A 168 -11.86 -19.55 5.32
CA PRO A 168 -10.83 -20.57 5.50
C PRO A 168 -10.39 -21.26 4.20
N GLY A 169 -11.14 -21.10 3.09
CA GLY A 169 -10.81 -21.62 1.77
C GLY A 169 -9.93 -20.71 0.92
N SER A 170 -9.66 -19.49 1.39
CA SER A 170 -8.90 -18.49 0.63
C SER A 170 -7.45 -18.91 0.39
N LEU A 171 -6.92 -18.57 -0.79
CA LEU A 171 -5.50 -18.70 -1.10
C LEU A 171 -4.64 -17.72 -0.28
N VAL A 172 -5.25 -16.69 0.28
CA VAL A 172 -4.58 -15.65 1.07
C VAL A 172 -4.79 -15.94 2.55
N LEU A 173 -3.72 -16.36 3.23
CA LEU A 173 -3.68 -16.49 4.68
C LEU A 173 -2.78 -15.42 5.31
N LEU A 174 -3.42 -14.43 5.95
CA LEU A 174 -2.74 -13.34 6.64
C LEU A 174 -2.51 -13.69 8.11
N ARG A 175 -1.26 -14.06 8.41
CA ARG A 175 -0.80 -14.23 9.80
C ARG A 175 -0.40 -12.88 10.38
N CYS A 176 -0.98 -12.54 11.52
CA CYS A 176 -0.72 -11.30 12.24
C CYS A 176 -0.57 -11.60 13.73
N GLU A 177 0.55 -11.22 14.32
CA GLU A 177 0.74 -11.35 15.76
C GLU A 177 -0.23 -10.41 16.50
N SER A 178 -1.16 -10.99 17.25
CA SER A 178 -2.09 -10.23 18.09
C SER A 178 -1.44 -9.88 19.44
N ARG A 179 -1.42 -8.58 19.74
CA ARG A 179 -0.99 -8.00 21.01
C ARG A 179 -2.15 -7.21 21.62
N GLY A 180 -2.08 -6.94 22.92
CA GLY A 180 -3.13 -6.19 23.61
C GLY A 180 -4.40 -7.04 23.82
N ALA A 181 -5.57 -6.40 23.65
CA ALA A 181 -6.86 -7.05 23.73
C ALA A 181 -7.13 -7.93 22.49
N GLU A 182 -8.12 -8.80 22.58
CA GLU A 182 -8.51 -9.63 21.43
C GLU A 182 -9.21 -8.76 20.36
N PRO A 183 -8.71 -8.75 19.11
CA PRO A 183 -9.34 -7.99 18.04
C PRO A 183 -10.67 -8.65 17.65
N PRO A 184 -11.70 -7.86 17.31
CA PRO A 184 -12.96 -8.41 16.83
C PRO A 184 -12.77 -8.98 15.43
N VAL A 185 -13.30 -10.19 15.18
CA VAL A 185 -13.10 -10.92 13.91
C VAL A 185 -14.41 -11.39 13.29
N ALA A 186 -15.51 -10.68 13.58
CA ALA A 186 -16.78 -10.94 12.93
C ALA A 186 -16.77 -10.34 11.51
N LEU A 187 -17.19 -11.13 10.52
CA LEU A 187 -17.17 -10.71 9.13
C LEU A 187 -18.48 -9.96 8.76
N PRO A 188 -18.44 -8.64 8.55
CA PRO A 188 -19.63 -7.91 8.16
C PRO A 188 -19.95 -8.13 6.68
N MET A 189 -21.23 -7.99 6.34
CA MET A 189 -21.67 -7.99 4.94
C MET A 189 -21.15 -6.74 4.23
N VAL A 190 -20.52 -6.92 3.08
CA VAL A 190 -20.08 -5.83 2.19
C VAL A 190 -21.09 -5.71 1.03
N THR A 191 -21.75 -4.56 0.90
CA THR A 191 -22.77 -4.32 -0.13
C THR A 191 -22.21 -3.68 -1.39
N SER A 192 -21.12 -2.94 -1.27
CA SER A 192 -20.42 -2.31 -2.39
C SER A 192 -18.95 -2.10 -2.05
N ARG A 193 -18.10 -2.12 -3.09
CA ARG A 193 -16.66 -1.86 -2.99
C ARG A 193 -16.23 -0.99 -4.17
N VAL A 194 -15.76 0.22 -3.88
CA VAL A 194 -15.26 1.15 -4.90
C VAL A 194 -13.91 1.70 -4.47
N GLY A 195 -12.96 1.76 -5.40
CA GLY A 195 -11.66 2.38 -5.19
C GLY A 195 -11.48 3.63 -6.05
N ILE A 196 -10.83 4.66 -5.51
CA ILE A 196 -10.46 5.88 -6.25
C ILE A 196 -8.94 5.98 -6.29
N ASP A 197 -8.35 5.88 -7.48
CA ASP A 197 -6.91 5.97 -7.68
C ASP A 197 -6.59 6.90 -8.85
N LEU A 198 -5.42 7.55 -8.83
CA LEU A 198 -4.95 8.34 -9.99
C LEU A 198 -4.54 7.43 -11.16
N ASN A 199 -4.13 6.20 -10.86
CA ASN A 199 -3.71 5.20 -11.85
C ASN A 199 -4.14 3.80 -11.39
N PRO A 200 -5.45 3.50 -11.44
CA PRO A 200 -5.95 2.20 -11.03
C PRO A 200 -5.32 1.09 -11.88
N LEU A 201 -5.00 -0.03 -11.25
CA LEU A 201 -4.43 -1.19 -11.91
C LEU A 201 -5.49 -2.28 -12.05
N ASP A 202 -5.73 -2.73 -13.28
CA ASP A 202 -6.57 -3.90 -13.52
C ASP A 202 -5.78 -5.18 -13.18
N VAL A 203 -6.28 -5.99 -12.25
CA VAL A 203 -5.66 -7.26 -11.87
C VAL A 203 -5.59 -8.28 -13.00
N ARG A 204 -6.36 -8.06 -14.08
CA ARG A 204 -6.36 -8.89 -15.30
C ARG A 204 -5.33 -8.41 -16.33
N ASP A 205 -4.70 -7.25 -16.12
CA ASP A 205 -3.61 -6.77 -16.96
C ASP A 205 -2.27 -7.36 -16.47
N GLU A 206 -1.77 -8.33 -17.23
CA GLU A 206 -0.53 -9.04 -16.93
C GLU A 206 0.72 -8.14 -16.97
N GLU A 207 0.73 -7.06 -17.75
CA GLU A 207 1.85 -6.11 -17.74
C GLU A 207 1.81 -5.24 -16.49
N ALA A 208 0.63 -4.73 -16.13
CA ALA A 208 0.42 -3.98 -14.90
C ALA A 208 0.77 -4.83 -13.66
N MET A 209 0.34 -6.09 -13.61
CA MET A 209 0.65 -7.00 -12.50
C MET A 209 2.13 -7.39 -12.48
N ARG A 210 2.81 -7.46 -13.63
CA ARG A 210 4.27 -7.66 -13.67
C ARG A 210 5.01 -6.46 -13.10
N TRP A 211 4.57 -5.24 -13.39
CA TRP A 211 5.14 -4.04 -12.75
C TRP A 211 4.90 -4.02 -11.25
N LEU A 212 3.67 -4.33 -10.81
CA LEU A 212 3.33 -4.39 -9.39
C LEU A 212 4.20 -5.41 -8.63
N ARG A 213 4.46 -6.58 -9.23
CA ARG A 213 5.38 -7.60 -8.68
C ARG A 213 6.84 -7.14 -8.67
N ALA A 214 7.28 -6.39 -9.68
CA ALA A 214 8.64 -5.87 -9.75
C ALA A 214 8.96 -4.82 -8.66
N LEU A 215 7.93 -4.20 -8.08
CA LEU A 215 8.07 -3.31 -6.93
C LEU A 215 8.20 -4.06 -5.59
N VAL A 216 8.01 -5.39 -5.56
CA VAL A 216 8.32 -6.22 -4.39
C VAL A 216 9.82 -6.50 -4.36
N TRP A 217 10.45 -6.12 -3.25
CA TRP A 217 11.90 -6.20 -3.11
C TRP A 217 12.40 -7.66 -3.13
N PRO A 218 13.64 -7.90 -3.54
CA PRO A 218 14.14 -9.24 -3.88
C PRO A 218 14.03 -10.25 -2.75
N GLU A 219 14.24 -9.82 -1.51
CA GLU A 219 14.20 -10.67 -0.32
C GLU A 219 12.77 -10.89 0.22
N HIS A 220 11.79 -10.11 -0.23
CA HIS A 220 10.40 -10.14 0.24
C HIS A 220 9.55 -11.20 -0.48
N THR A 221 10.04 -12.44 -0.51
CA THR A 221 9.40 -13.56 -1.21
C THR A 221 8.03 -13.94 -0.64
N ASP A 222 7.83 -13.79 0.68
CA ASP A 222 6.56 -13.99 1.35
C ASP A 222 5.52 -12.93 0.94
N ARG A 223 5.93 -11.67 0.80
CA ARG A 223 5.08 -10.58 0.32
C ARG A 223 4.70 -10.79 -1.15
N LEU A 224 5.65 -11.27 -1.97
CA LEU A 224 5.35 -11.63 -3.37
C LEU A 224 4.33 -12.77 -3.46
N ALA A 225 4.48 -13.81 -2.63
CA ALA A 225 3.55 -14.93 -2.60
C ALA A 225 2.13 -14.47 -2.21
N LEU A 226 2.00 -13.63 -1.19
CA LEU A 226 0.71 -13.06 -0.78
C LEU A 226 0.11 -12.15 -1.86
N LEU A 227 0.92 -11.33 -2.51
CA LEU A 227 0.48 -10.49 -3.62
C LEU A 227 -0.09 -11.35 -4.75
N ASN A 228 0.61 -12.42 -5.16
CA ASN A 228 0.14 -13.32 -6.21
C ASN A 228 -1.17 -14.01 -5.84
N ALA A 229 -1.28 -14.53 -4.61
CA ALA A 229 -2.52 -15.16 -4.14
C ALA A 229 -3.69 -14.16 -4.10
N ALA A 230 -3.45 -12.91 -3.71
CA ALA A 230 -4.48 -11.87 -3.69
C ALA A 230 -4.93 -11.46 -5.10
N ILE A 231 -4.00 -11.36 -6.06
CA ILE A 231 -4.32 -11.13 -7.47
C ILE A 231 -5.22 -12.26 -7.99
N GLU A 232 -4.89 -13.52 -7.66
CA GLU A 232 -5.70 -14.68 -8.06
C GLU A 232 -7.11 -14.63 -7.46
N VAL A 233 -7.25 -14.33 -6.17
CA VAL A 233 -8.57 -14.16 -5.51
C VAL A 233 -9.37 -13.01 -6.13
N ALA A 234 -8.70 -11.93 -6.57
CA ALA A 234 -9.35 -10.78 -7.19
C ALA A 234 -9.76 -11.02 -8.65
N HIS A 235 -9.12 -11.96 -9.34
CA HIS A 235 -9.17 -12.08 -10.80
C HIS A 235 -10.60 -12.28 -11.36
N ASP A 236 -11.39 -13.13 -10.71
CA ASP A 236 -12.72 -13.49 -11.20
C ASP A 236 -13.78 -12.40 -10.97
N ASP A 237 -13.67 -11.68 -9.85
CA ASP A 237 -14.59 -10.60 -9.47
C ASP A 237 -13.83 -9.41 -8.86
N PRO A 238 -13.12 -8.62 -9.70
CA PRO A 238 -12.30 -7.51 -9.24
C PRO A 238 -13.17 -6.36 -8.71
N PRO A 239 -12.70 -5.61 -7.69
CA PRO A 239 -13.42 -4.45 -7.20
C PRO A 239 -13.53 -3.36 -8.27
N ALA A 240 -14.57 -2.52 -8.19
CA ALA A 240 -14.70 -1.38 -9.09
C ALA A 240 -13.65 -0.32 -8.77
N LEU A 241 -12.78 0.02 -9.73
CA LEU A 241 -11.75 1.03 -9.58
C LEU A 241 -12.03 2.20 -10.53
N LEU A 242 -12.05 3.41 -9.99
CA LEU A 242 -12.26 4.65 -10.73
C LEU A 242 -10.94 5.42 -10.81
N GLY A 243 -10.54 5.76 -12.03
CA GLY A 243 -9.40 6.62 -12.30
C GLY A 243 -9.78 8.09 -12.14
N GLY A 244 -9.15 8.81 -11.21
CA GLY A 244 -9.37 10.26 -11.06
C GLY A 244 -8.98 10.83 -9.70
N ASP A 245 -9.20 12.14 -9.56
CA ASP A 245 -8.94 12.87 -8.31
C ASP A 245 -10.00 12.52 -7.26
N VAL A 246 -9.54 12.17 -6.06
CA VAL A 246 -10.39 11.87 -4.90
C VAL A 246 -11.35 13.01 -4.56
N PHE A 247 -10.94 14.28 -4.71
CA PHE A 247 -11.77 15.45 -4.41
C PHE A 247 -12.89 15.66 -5.41
N GLU A 248 -12.79 15.07 -6.60
CA GLU A 248 -13.82 15.13 -7.63
C GLU A 248 -14.81 13.95 -7.48
N LEU A 249 -14.30 12.75 -7.23
CA LEU A 249 -15.10 11.51 -7.25
C LEU A 249 -15.76 11.16 -5.91
N LEU A 250 -15.08 11.39 -4.79
CA LEU A 250 -15.54 10.96 -3.46
C LEU A 250 -16.91 11.55 -3.07
N PRO A 251 -17.23 12.83 -3.31
CA PRO A 251 -18.54 13.39 -2.94
C PRO A 251 -19.70 12.70 -3.66
N GLY A 252 -19.51 12.33 -4.92
CA GLY A 252 -20.52 11.62 -5.72
C GLY A 252 -20.77 10.21 -5.19
N LEU A 253 -19.70 9.49 -4.84
CA LEU A 253 -19.79 8.13 -4.31
C LEU A 253 -20.46 8.08 -2.94
N ILE A 254 -20.17 9.04 -2.05
CA ILE A 254 -20.84 9.10 -0.74
C ILE A 254 -22.35 9.32 -0.92
N ARG A 255 -22.76 10.24 -1.81
CA ARG A 255 -24.18 10.51 -2.08
C ARG A 255 -24.92 9.34 -2.74
N ALA A 256 -24.21 8.56 -3.56
CA ALA A 256 -24.77 7.43 -4.28
C ALA A 256 -24.82 6.13 -3.45
N ALA A 257 -24.23 6.13 -2.25
CA ALA A 257 -24.18 4.95 -1.40
C ALA A 257 -25.58 4.52 -0.95
N ASP A 258 -25.77 3.21 -0.78
CA ASP A 258 -27.01 2.63 -0.29
C ASP A 258 -27.35 3.14 1.14
N PRO A 259 -28.51 3.78 1.36
CA PRO A 259 -28.92 4.26 2.67
C PRO A 259 -29.04 3.17 3.74
N ALA A 260 -29.18 1.90 3.37
CA ALA A 260 -29.21 0.77 4.29
C ALA A 260 -27.81 0.36 4.80
N SER A 261 -26.75 0.83 4.14
CA SER A 261 -25.35 0.55 4.47
C SER A 261 -24.68 1.72 5.20
N ILE A 262 -23.67 1.45 6.02
CA ILE A 262 -22.77 2.51 6.52
C ILE A 262 -21.71 2.81 5.45
N VAL A 263 -21.53 4.09 5.12
CA VAL A 263 -20.46 4.52 4.24
C VAL A 263 -19.15 4.43 4.99
N CYS A 264 -18.29 3.50 4.58
CA CYS A 264 -16.97 3.31 5.15
C CYS A 264 -15.91 3.74 4.14
N VAL A 265 -15.42 4.97 4.31
CA VAL A 265 -14.27 5.46 3.54
C VAL A 265 -13.00 4.99 4.25
N PHE A 266 -11.99 4.55 3.52
CA PHE A 266 -10.73 4.17 4.15
C PHE A 266 -9.50 4.46 3.29
N ALA A 267 -8.36 4.59 3.96
CA ALA A 267 -7.08 4.89 3.32
C ALA A 267 -5.96 4.12 4.02
N THR A 268 -5.14 3.40 3.23
CA THR A 268 -3.99 2.65 3.75
C THR A 268 -2.68 3.31 3.34
N PHE A 269 -2.08 4.10 4.24
CA PHE A 269 -0.81 4.83 4.05
C PHE A 269 -0.75 5.86 2.89
N VAL A 270 -1.76 5.95 2.01
CA VAL A 270 -1.74 6.90 0.88
C VAL A 270 -1.72 8.36 1.33
N LEU A 271 -2.27 8.67 2.52
CA LEU A 271 -2.33 10.04 3.03
C LEU A 271 -0.94 10.64 3.31
N ASN A 272 0.11 9.83 3.39
CA ASN A 272 1.50 10.28 3.49
C ASN A 272 1.96 11.01 2.20
N GLN A 273 1.27 10.77 1.09
CA GLN A 273 1.53 11.41 -0.20
C GLN A 273 0.75 12.72 -0.37
N PHE A 274 -0.20 13.02 0.54
CA PHE A 274 -1.00 14.23 0.47
C PHE A 274 -0.18 15.39 1.03
N THR A 275 -0.37 16.59 0.50
CA THR A 275 0.11 17.81 1.15
C THR A 275 -0.78 18.15 2.36
N GLU A 276 -0.34 19.06 3.23
CA GLU A 276 -1.20 19.52 4.33
C GLU A 276 -2.49 20.17 3.84
N GLU A 277 -2.42 20.91 2.73
CA GLU A 277 -3.58 21.48 2.06
C GLU A 277 -4.56 20.40 1.60
N MET A 278 -4.05 19.35 0.93
CA MET A 278 -4.89 18.22 0.49
C MET A 278 -5.54 17.50 1.67
N ARG A 279 -4.82 17.31 2.79
CA ARG A 279 -5.41 16.72 4.00
C ARG A 279 -6.50 17.59 4.60
N GLY A 280 -6.28 18.91 4.68
CA GLY A 280 -7.29 19.87 5.11
C GLY A 280 -8.54 19.84 4.23
N ARG A 281 -8.36 19.76 2.91
CA ARG A 281 -9.45 19.64 1.94
C ARG A 281 -10.22 18.32 2.11
N LEU A 282 -9.54 17.20 2.39
CA LEU A 282 -10.18 15.92 2.62
C LEU A 282 -11.01 15.93 3.92
N ARG A 283 -10.47 16.49 5.00
CA ARG A 283 -11.21 16.70 6.26
C ARG A 283 -12.48 17.50 6.00
N ALA A 284 -12.36 18.66 5.35
CA ALA A 284 -13.51 19.53 5.04
C ALA A 284 -14.58 18.81 4.20
N LEU A 285 -14.16 18.03 3.20
CA LEU A 285 -15.05 17.23 2.36
C LEU A 285 -15.81 16.19 3.17
N LEU A 286 -15.11 15.39 3.99
CA LEU A 286 -15.73 14.36 4.84
C LEU A 286 -16.70 14.99 5.85
N LEU A 287 -16.34 16.13 6.44
CA LEU A 287 -17.20 16.86 7.37
C LEU A 287 -18.48 17.38 6.70
N ASP A 288 -18.37 17.94 5.50
CA ASP A 288 -19.53 18.46 4.77
C ASP A 288 -20.46 17.31 4.36
N ALA A 289 -19.92 16.24 3.79
CA ALA A 289 -20.69 15.05 3.44
C ALA A 289 -21.36 14.40 4.67
N SER A 290 -20.71 14.47 5.85
CA SER A 290 -21.24 13.90 7.09
C SER A 290 -22.53 14.56 7.61
N ARG A 291 -22.93 15.71 7.04
CA ARG A 291 -24.17 16.42 7.38
C ARG A 291 -25.42 15.66 6.91
N GLU A 292 -25.30 14.92 5.81
CA GLU A 292 -26.41 14.18 5.18
C GLU A 292 -26.23 12.67 5.32
N THR A 293 -25.00 12.18 5.35
CA THR A 293 -24.68 10.74 5.38
C THR A 293 -23.74 10.44 6.52
N GLU A 294 -24.07 9.46 7.37
CA GLU A 294 -23.13 9.02 8.40
C GLU A 294 -21.93 8.32 7.75
N ILE A 295 -20.71 8.71 8.13
CA ILE A 295 -19.46 8.21 7.55
C ILE A 295 -18.59 7.62 8.66
N CYS A 296 -18.06 6.42 8.43
CA CYS A 296 -16.94 5.87 9.17
C CYS A 296 -15.67 5.98 8.32
N PHE A 297 -14.71 6.78 8.75
CA PHE A 297 -13.42 6.92 8.08
C PHE A 297 -12.35 6.10 8.80
N VAL A 298 -11.85 5.06 8.15
CA VAL A 298 -10.78 4.20 8.68
C VAL A 298 -9.43 4.60 8.08
N VAL A 299 -8.47 4.97 8.92
CA VAL A 299 -7.16 5.46 8.47
C VAL A 299 -6.05 4.62 9.07
N MET A 300 -5.13 4.16 8.23
CA MET A 300 -3.96 3.44 8.66
C MET A 300 -2.68 4.20 8.33
N GLY A 301 -1.82 4.36 9.33
CA GLY A 301 -0.43 4.82 9.16
C GLY A 301 -0.22 6.33 9.08
N TYR A 302 -1.21 7.15 9.49
CA TYR A 302 -1.08 8.62 9.50
C TYR A 302 -1.94 9.27 10.58
N SER A 303 -1.46 9.22 11.82
CA SER A 303 -2.18 9.77 12.98
C SER A 303 -2.36 11.28 12.91
N GLU A 304 -1.43 12.00 12.27
CA GLU A 304 -1.50 13.43 12.03
C GLU A 304 -2.80 13.83 11.32
N PHE A 305 -3.37 12.92 10.51
CA PHE A 305 -4.67 13.18 9.88
C PHE A 305 -5.78 13.38 10.91
N VAL A 306 -5.75 12.57 11.99
CA VAL A 306 -6.81 12.48 12.99
C VAL A 306 -6.51 13.38 14.19
N THR A 307 -5.28 13.34 14.70
CA THR A 307 -4.87 14.02 15.94
C THR A 307 -4.21 15.38 15.74
N MET A 308 -3.85 15.74 14.50
CA MET A 308 -3.04 16.93 14.18
C MET A 308 -1.65 16.93 14.88
N GLN A 309 -1.20 15.79 15.41
CA GLN A 309 0.08 15.66 16.10
C GLN A 309 0.95 14.57 15.46
N PRO A 310 2.27 14.81 15.31
CA PRO A 310 3.18 13.84 14.72
C PRO A 310 3.34 12.60 15.60
N GLU A 311 3.41 11.42 14.97
CA GLU A 311 3.72 10.17 15.65
C GLU A 311 5.23 9.93 15.80
N ALA A 312 5.59 9.10 16.78
CA ALA A 312 6.95 8.55 16.83
C ALA A 312 7.19 7.70 15.57
N PRO A 313 8.36 7.80 14.93
CA PRO A 313 8.63 7.06 13.70
C PRO A 313 8.53 5.54 13.94
N PHE A 314 8.03 4.82 12.93
CA PHE A 314 7.93 3.34 12.85
C PHE A 314 6.81 2.66 13.63
N GLU A 315 6.01 3.37 14.43
CA GLU A 315 4.75 2.86 14.97
C GLU A 315 3.60 3.41 14.13
N GLY A 316 2.94 2.57 13.32
CA GLY A 316 1.72 2.97 12.64
C GLY A 316 0.54 2.86 13.60
N SER A 317 -0.46 3.72 13.44
CA SER A 317 -1.75 3.57 14.12
C SER A 317 -2.89 3.31 13.15
N LEU A 318 -3.90 2.60 13.66
CA LEU A 318 -5.18 2.38 12.98
C LEU A 318 -6.26 3.18 13.69
N TRP A 319 -6.91 4.07 12.95
CA TRP A 319 -7.91 4.99 13.46
C TRP A 319 -9.26 4.76 12.83
N LEU A 320 -10.31 5.01 13.61
CA LEU A 320 -11.68 5.14 13.17
C LEU A 320 -12.18 6.53 13.57
N ALA A 321 -12.49 7.37 12.58
CA ALA A 321 -13.25 8.59 12.78
C ALA A 321 -14.71 8.33 12.39
N ARG A 322 -15.64 8.49 13.33
CA ARG A 322 -17.08 8.43 13.07
C ARG A 322 -17.61 9.85 12.94
N LEU A 323 -18.20 10.14 11.79
CA LEU A 323 -18.69 11.46 11.43
C LEU A 323 -20.19 11.38 11.19
N GLY A 324 -20.97 12.02 12.04
CA GLY A 324 -22.39 12.18 11.84
C GLY A 324 -22.84 13.60 12.13
N ARG A 325 -24.11 13.87 11.82
CA ARG A 325 -24.73 15.19 12.00
C ARG A 325 -24.71 15.67 13.46
N ALA A 326 -24.88 14.76 14.42
CA ALA A 326 -25.05 15.09 15.84
C ALA A 326 -23.81 14.82 16.71
N SER A 327 -22.89 13.98 16.25
CA SER A 327 -21.70 13.62 17.00
C SER A 327 -20.54 13.27 16.09
N ARG A 328 -19.33 13.49 16.62
CA ARG A 328 -18.08 13.12 16.00
C ARG A 328 -17.19 12.52 17.07
N ALA A 329 -16.48 11.46 16.73
CA ALA A 329 -15.53 10.83 17.62
C ALA A 329 -14.39 10.22 16.81
N ALA A 330 -13.17 10.31 17.35
CA ALA A 330 -12.05 9.51 16.91
C ALA A 330 -11.80 8.38 17.90
N THR A 331 -11.45 7.21 17.39
CA THR A 331 -10.95 6.11 18.18
C THR A 331 -9.67 5.60 17.55
N ARG A 332 -8.57 5.54 18.30
CA ARG A 332 -7.42 4.73 17.90
C ARG A 332 -7.77 3.30 18.23
N LEU A 333 -7.96 2.47 17.21
CA LEU A 333 -8.34 1.07 17.37
C LEU A 333 -7.16 0.21 17.80
N ALA A 334 -5.99 0.49 17.23
CA ALA A 334 -4.78 -0.28 17.47
C ALA A 334 -3.52 0.50 17.10
N ARG A 335 -2.39 0.08 17.68
CA ARG A 335 -1.08 0.26 17.04
C ARG A 335 -0.84 -0.90 16.07
N PHE A 336 -0.14 -0.64 14.97
CA PHE A 336 -0.03 -1.58 13.86
C PHE A 336 1.33 -1.48 13.16
N HIS A 337 1.88 -2.64 12.80
CA HIS A 337 3.06 -2.69 11.95
C HIS A 337 2.73 -2.25 10.52
N HIS A 338 3.50 -1.37 9.89
CA HIS A 338 3.21 -0.85 8.54
C HIS A 338 3.08 -1.91 7.43
N HIS A 339 3.67 -3.10 7.61
CA HIS A 339 3.49 -4.31 6.77
C HIS A 339 2.56 -5.38 7.37
N GLY A 340 1.76 -5.07 8.40
CA GLY A 340 0.77 -5.97 8.99
C GLY A 340 1.29 -7.23 9.69
N ARG A 341 2.54 -7.20 10.18
CA ARG A 341 3.15 -8.33 10.91
C ARG A 341 2.57 -8.51 12.32
N TRP A 342 2.19 -7.40 12.98
CA TRP A 342 1.58 -7.41 14.30
C TRP A 342 0.54 -6.30 14.43
N LEU A 343 -0.42 -6.51 15.32
CA LEU A 343 -1.51 -5.61 15.68
C LEU A 343 -1.62 -5.57 17.21
N ASP A 344 -1.50 -4.40 17.81
CA ASP A 344 -1.72 -4.18 19.25
C ASP A 344 -3.08 -3.52 19.44
N TRP A 345 -4.10 -4.36 19.65
CA TRP A 345 -5.49 -3.94 19.68
C TRP A 345 -5.86 -3.35 21.06
N GLY A 346 -6.43 -2.16 21.04
CA GLY A 346 -6.80 -1.43 22.24
C GLY A 346 -7.53 -0.14 21.89
N PRO A 347 -8.86 -0.20 21.64
CA PRO A 347 -9.65 0.97 21.30
C PRO A 347 -9.59 2.04 22.39
N GLU A 348 -9.13 3.23 22.02
CA GLU A 348 -9.06 4.39 22.90
C GLU A 348 -9.68 5.61 22.20
N GLU A 349 -10.59 6.31 22.88
CA GLU A 349 -11.28 7.47 22.33
C GLU A 349 -10.43 8.74 22.42
N PHE A 350 -10.51 9.55 21.38
CA PHE A 350 -9.83 10.84 21.26
C PHE A 350 -10.83 11.92 20.85
N PRO A 351 -10.61 13.18 21.28
CA PRO A 351 -11.30 14.31 20.69
C PRO A 351 -10.97 14.36 19.19
N LEU A 352 -11.97 14.65 18.37
CA LEU A 352 -11.78 14.89 16.94
C LEU A 352 -11.84 16.40 16.70
N ASP A 353 -10.67 17.01 16.55
CA ASP A 353 -10.50 18.47 16.44
C ASP A 353 -10.71 19.00 15.00
N TRP A 354 -11.57 18.33 14.22
CA TRP A 354 -11.88 18.68 12.83
C TRP A 354 -12.99 19.72 12.68
#